data_AF-A0ABD5XGI4-F1
#
_entry.id   AF-A0ABD5XGI4-F1
#
_cell.length_a   1.000
_cell.length_b   1.000
_cell.length_c   1.000
_cell.angle_alpha   90.00
_cell.angle_beta   90.00
_cell.angle_gamma   90.00
#
_symmetry.space_group_name_H-M   'P 1'
#
loop_
_entity.id
_entity.type
_entity.pdbx_description
1 polymer ?
#
loop_
_entity_poly.entity_id
_entity_poly.type
_entity_poly.pdbx_seq_one_letter_code
_entity_poly.pdbx_strand_id
1 'polypeptide(L)'
;MAFVSASVLALSVFDPNPFRQFLALVAVFVFYFVFSGYRVLSRKRVTDRPAFVDWAATVLLVGAGVGLSGFGVTQLLSGSGFGTVMFVFSGIALGFGSNGIQQFRQGVSDPRAWFYGHLSRMAGGYIATVTAF
;
A
#
# COMPACT_ATOMS: atom_id res chain seq x y z
N MET A 1 0.21 -9.92 10.62
CA MET A 1 0.36 -9.37 9.27
C MET A 1 1.75 -9.58 8.69
N ALA A 2 2.85 -9.16 9.34
CA ALA A 2 4.20 -9.33 8.80
C ALA A 2 4.55 -10.76 8.36
N PHE A 3 4.23 -11.76 9.20
CA PHE A 3 4.43 -13.18 8.86
C PHE A 3 3.69 -13.62 7.60
N VAL A 4 2.41 -13.26 7.49
CA VAL A 4 1.57 -13.60 6.33
C VAL A 4 2.09 -12.92 5.07
N SER A 5 2.48 -11.65 5.15
CA SER A 5 3.04 -10.95 3.99
C SER A 5 4.38 -11.53 3.56
N ALA A 6 5.24 -11.89 4.51
CA ALA A 6 6.52 -12.52 4.22
C ALA A 6 6.36 -13.91 3.59
N SER A 7 5.43 -14.73 4.08
CA SER A 7 5.19 -16.06 3.52
C SER A 7 4.65 -16.00 2.10
N VAL A 8 3.71 -15.10 1.79
CA VAL A 8 3.19 -14.93 0.43
C VAL A 8 4.27 -14.43 -0.53
N LEU A 9 5.11 -13.48 -0.11
CA LEU A 9 6.23 -13.02 -0.91
C LEU A 9 7.22 -14.15 -1.21
N ALA A 10 7.58 -14.96 -0.21
CA ALA A 10 8.42 -16.14 -0.41
C ALA A 10 7.79 -17.12 -1.41
N LEU A 11 6.50 -17.43 -1.25
CA LEU A 11 5.78 -18.34 -2.16
C LEU A 11 5.70 -17.82 -3.59
N SER A 12 5.62 -16.51 -3.79
CA SER A 12 5.60 -15.90 -5.13
C SER A 12 6.94 -16.03 -5.87
N VAL A 13 8.04 -16.19 -5.14
CA VAL A 13 9.39 -16.40 -5.69
C VAL A 13 9.67 -17.88 -5.94
N PHE A 14 9.30 -18.76 -5.00
CA PHE A 14 9.62 -20.19 -5.10
C PHE A 14 8.78 -20.94 -6.13
N ASP A 15 7.53 -20.54 -6.34
CA ASP A 15 6.63 -21.14 -7.34
C ASP A 15 5.79 -20.02 -7.96
N PRO A 16 6.34 -19.31 -8.96
CA PRO A 16 5.71 -18.12 -9.53
C PRO A 16 4.53 -18.50 -10.43
N ASN A 17 3.36 -17.96 -10.12
CA ASN A 17 2.19 -17.98 -11.00
C ASN A 17 1.35 -16.69 -10.84
N PRO A 18 0.46 -16.37 -11.79
CA PRO A 18 -0.29 -15.11 -11.76
C PRO A 18 -1.13 -14.90 -10.50
N PHE A 19 -1.69 -15.97 -9.94
CA PHE A 19 -2.48 -15.90 -8.71
C PHE A 19 -1.61 -15.58 -7.49
N ARG A 20 -0.43 -16.20 -7.38
CA ARG A 20 0.53 -15.90 -6.29
C ARG A 20 1.15 -14.51 -6.44
N GLN A 21 1.37 -14.05 -7.67
CA GLN A 21 1.76 -12.66 -7.92
C GLN A 21 0.67 -11.68 -7.47
N PHE A 22 -0.60 -11.96 -7.78
CA PHE A 22 -1.72 -11.19 -7.28
C PHE A 22 -1.78 -11.17 -5.74
N LEU A 23 -1.67 -12.33 -5.09
CA LEU A 23 -1.65 -12.42 -3.63
C LEU A 23 -0.45 -11.66 -3.02
N ALA A 24 0.72 -11.69 -3.67
CA ALA A 24 1.88 -10.91 -3.23
C ALA A 24 1.61 -9.40 -3.28
N LEU A 25 0.96 -8.90 -4.34
CA LEU A 25 0.52 -7.52 -4.40
C LEU A 25 -0.46 -7.20 -3.26
N VAL A 26 -1.51 -8.01 -3.09
CA VAL A 26 -2.47 -7.85 -1.98
C VAL A 26 -1.74 -7.82 -0.64
N ALA A 27 -0.82 -8.75 -0.40
CA ALA A 27 -0.10 -8.90 0.86
C ALA A 27 0.77 -7.68 1.22
N VAL A 28 1.43 -7.06 0.24
CA VAL A 28 2.22 -5.83 0.43
C VAL A 28 1.31 -4.65 0.77
N PHE A 29 0.19 -4.50 0.07
CA PHE A 29 -0.73 -3.38 0.28
C PHE A 29 -1.49 -3.51 1.59
N VAL A 30 -1.96 -4.70 1.93
CA VAL A 30 -2.57 -5.00 3.24
C VAL A 30 -1.57 -4.70 4.36
N PHE A 31 -0.30 -5.11 4.20
CA PHE A 31 0.74 -4.78 5.17
C PHE A 31 0.89 -3.26 5.33
N TYR A 32 1.04 -2.52 4.22
CA TYR A 32 1.15 -1.07 4.26
C TYR A 32 -0.06 -0.42 4.92
N PHE A 33 -1.27 -0.82 4.57
CA PHE A 33 -2.51 -0.27 5.12
C PHE A 33 -2.61 -0.50 6.63
N VAL A 34 -2.38 -1.73 7.08
CA VAL A 34 -2.43 -2.05 8.51
C VAL A 34 -1.31 -1.33 9.25
N PHE A 35 -0.08 -1.38 8.74
CA PHE A 35 1.07 -0.69 9.31
C PHE A 35 0.82 0.81 9.45
N SER A 36 0.52 1.49 8.35
CA SER A 36 0.30 2.94 8.34
C SER A 36 -0.96 3.33 9.12
N GLY A 37 -1.99 2.48 9.14
CA GLY A 37 -3.19 2.64 9.96
C GLY A 37 -2.88 2.65 11.45
N TYR A 38 -2.04 1.73 11.94
CA TYR A 38 -1.58 1.75 13.33
C TYR A 38 -0.67 2.96 13.61
N ARG A 39 0.25 3.29 12.70
CA ARG A 39 1.17 4.42 12.86
C ARG A 39 0.45 5.76 13.00
N VAL A 40 -0.68 5.94 12.31
CA VAL A 40 -1.52 7.15 12.46
C VAL A 40 -2.03 7.34 13.90
N LEU A 41 -2.26 6.28 14.68
CA LEU A 41 -2.69 6.40 16.08
C LEU A 41 -1.62 7.00 17.00
N SER A 42 -0.35 7.00 16.59
CA SER A 42 0.74 7.66 17.32
C SER A 42 0.84 9.17 17.02
N ARG A 43 0.02 9.69 16.11
CA ARG A 43 0.03 11.09 15.64
C ARG A 43 -1.37 11.68 15.72
N LYS A 44 -1.90 11.77 16.94
CA LYS A 44 -3.27 12.27 17.19
C LYS A 44 -3.34 13.78 17.29
N ARG A 45 -2.23 14.43 17.63
CA ARG A 45 -2.14 15.90 17.71
C ARG A 45 -1.59 16.44 16.40
N VAL A 46 -2.05 17.63 16.01
CA VAL A 46 -1.58 18.34 14.81
C VAL A 46 -0.08 18.63 14.86
N THR A 47 0.50 18.75 16.05
CA THR A 47 1.93 18.99 16.24
C THR A 47 2.79 17.72 16.12
N ASP A 48 2.19 16.53 16.14
CA ASP A 48 2.91 15.26 16.09
C ASP A 48 3.51 15.07 14.69
N ARG A 49 4.79 14.71 14.64
CA ARG A 49 5.53 14.54 13.38
C ARG A 49 5.62 13.06 12.97
N PRO A 50 5.65 12.76 11.67
CA PRO A 50 5.96 11.42 11.17
C PRO A 50 7.36 11.00 11.60
N ALA A 51 7.50 9.74 12.03
CA ALA A 51 8.80 9.15 12.27
C ALA A 51 9.46 8.74 10.94
N PHE A 52 10.77 8.47 10.98
CA PHE A 52 11.52 8.00 9.81
C PHE A 52 10.88 6.76 9.16
N VAL A 53 10.38 5.82 9.96
CA VAL A 53 9.73 4.60 9.45
C VAL A 53 8.45 4.90 8.66
N ASP A 54 7.73 5.99 8.98
CA ASP A 54 6.54 6.40 8.22
C ASP A 54 6.94 6.89 6.83
N TRP A 55 8.00 7.70 6.78
CA TRP A 55 8.59 8.17 5.53
C TRP A 55 9.10 7.00 4.67
N ALA A 56 9.86 6.09 5.28
CA ALA A 56 10.38 4.91 4.58
C ALA A 56 9.25 4.07 3.98
N ALA A 57 8.21 3.76 4.76
CA ALA A 57 7.07 2.98 4.29
C ALA A 57 6.31 3.69 3.16
N THR A 58 6.10 5.00 3.25
CA THR A 58 5.41 5.78 2.21
C THR A 58 6.25 5.91 0.94
N VAL A 59 7.57 6.12 1.03
CA VAL A 59 8.45 6.16 -0.14
C VAL A 59 8.53 4.79 -0.81
N LEU A 60 8.62 3.71 -0.04
CA LEU A 60 8.56 2.35 -0.58
C LEU A 60 7.24 2.08 -1.29
N LEU A 61 6.11 2.55 -0.75
CA LEU A 61 4.81 2.42 -1.42
C LEU A 61 4.79 3.18 -2.76
N VAL A 62 5.25 4.44 -2.79
CA VAL A 62 5.30 5.23 -4.03
C VAL A 62 6.22 4.56 -5.05
N GLY A 63 7.41 4.11 -4.61
CA GLY A 63 8.34 3.37 -5.47
C GLY A 63 7.73 2.09 -6.04
N ALA A 64 6.99 1.33 -5.22
CA ALA A 64 6.24 0.17 -5.67
C ALA A 64 5.16 0.55 -6.70
N GLY A 65 4.43 1.65 -6.48
CA GLY A 65 3.46 2.17 -7.44
C GLY A 65 4.08 2.53 -8.80
N VAL A 66 5.19 3.28 -8.79
CA VAL A 66 5.94 3.63 -10.01
C VAL A 66 6.44 2.37 -10.73
N GLY A 67 7.01 1.42 -9.98
CA GLY A 67 7.44 0.13 -10.53
C GLY A 67 6.28 -0.62 -11.17
N LEU A 68 5.14 -0.72 -10.48
CA LEU A 68 3.93 -1.39 -10.99
C LEU A 68 3.35 -0.70 -12.22
N SER A 69 3.44 0.63 -12.34
CA SER A 69 3.08 1.31 -13.59
C SER A 69 3.93 0.83 -14.75
N GLY A 70 5.26 0.76 -14.57
CA GLY A 70 6.18 0.29 -15.60
C GLY A 70 5.92 -1.17 -16.00
N PHE A 71 5.84 -2.06 -15.01
CA PHE A 71 5.52 -3.48 -15.26
C PHE A 71 4.11 -3.68 -15.84
N GLY A 72 3.14 -2.87 -15.43
CA GLY A 72 1.78 -2.89 -15.97
C GLY A 72 1.76 -2.57 -17.46
N VAL A 73 2.51 -1.55 -17.90
CA VAL A 73 2.68 -1.23 -19.33
C VAL A 73 3.25 -2.44 -20.08
N THR A 74 4.33 -3.03 -19.58
CA THR A 74 4.96 -4.18 -20.27
C THR A 74 4.02 -5.37 -20.39
N GLN A 75 3.22 -5.65 -19.36
CA GLN A 75 2.23 -6.74 -19.38
C GLN A 75 1.06 -6.45 -20.33
N LEU A 76 0.57 -5.21 -20.40
CA LEU A 76 -0.48 -4.87 -21.36
C LEU A 76 0.02 -4.98 -22.81
N LEU A 77 1.23 -4.50 -23.09
CA LEU A 77 1.85 -4.59 -24.41
C LEU A 77 2.12 -6.04 -24.83
N SER A 78 2.34 -6.94 -23.88
CA SER A 78 2.47 -8.38 -24.14
C SER A 78 1.11 -9.09 -24.31
N GLY A 79 -0.01 -8.36 -24.32
CA GLY A 79 -1.36 -8.90 -24.43
C GLY A 79 -1.91 -9.54 -23.14
N SER A 80 -1.20 -9.40 -22.01
CA SER A 80 -1.63 -9.95 -20.72
C SER A 80 -2.58 -8.99 -19.99
N GLY A 81 -3.83 -9.44 -19.78
CA GLY A 81 -4.81 -8.70 -18.98
C GLY A 81 -4.40 -8.44 -17.53
N PHE A 82 -3.39 -9.14 -17.02
CA PHE A 82 -2.82 -8.89 -15.68
C PHE A 82 -2.22 -7.48 -15.54
N GLY A 83 -1.84 -6.84 -16.65
CA GLY A 83 -1.37 -5.45 -16.63
C GLY A 83 -2.41 -4.49 -16.03
N THR A 84 -3.70 -4.71 -16.27
CA THR A 84 -4.79 -3.92 -15.66
C THR A 84 -4.76 -4.01 -14.14
N VAL A 85 -4.53 -5.20 -13.60
CA VAL A 85 -4.42 -5.41 -12.14
C VAL A 85 -3.25 -4.59 -11.58
N MET A 86 -2.08 -4.66 -12.22
CA MET A 86 -0.91 -3.87 -11.83
C MET A 86 -1.18 -2.36 -11.86
N PHE A 87 -1.94 -1.86 -12.83
CA PHE A 87 -2.33 -0.44 -12.89
C PHE A 87 -3.28 -0.04 -11.77
N VAL A 88 -4.24 -0.88 -11.40
CA VAL A 88 -5.14 -0.61 -10.27
C VAL A 88 -4.34 -0.50 -8.98
N PHE A 89 -3.44 -1.46 -8.70
CA PHE A 89 -2.57 -1.41 -7.54
C PHE A 89 -1.62 -0.21 -7.57
N SER A 90 -1.08 0.14 -8.74
CA SER A 90 -0.27 1.35 -8.92
C SER A 90 -1.04 2.62 -8.54
N GLY A 91 -2.27 2.79 -9.07
CA GLY A 91 -3.10 3.94 -8.76
C GLY A 91 -3.38 4.07 -7.25
N ILE A 92 -3.66 2.95 -6.59
CA ILE A 92 -3.84 2.90 -5.13
C ILE A 92 -2.55 3.31 -4.41
N ALA A 93 -1.40 2.77 -4.81
CA ALA A 93 -0.10 3.07 -4.19
C ALA A 93 0.26 4.55 -4.33
N LEU A 94 0.15 5.10 -5.53
CA LEU A 94 0.47 6.49 -5.81
C LEU A 94 -0.51 7.44 -5.13
N GLY A 95 -1.81 7.10 -5.08
CA GLY A 95 -2.82 7.91 -4.39
C GLY A 95 -2.54 8.00 -2.89
N PHE A 96 -2.46 6.85 -2.20
CA PHE A 96 -2.19 6.82 -0.76
C PHE A 96 -0.78 7.32 -0.40
N GLY A 97 0.21 7.01 -1.24
CA GLY A 97 1.59 7.42 -1.06
C GLY A 97 1.75 8.93 -1.19
N SER A 98 1.20 9.53 -2.25
CA SER A 98 1.27 10.98 -2.48
C SER A 98 0.50 11.76 -1.41
N ASN A 99 -0.68 11.28 -1.01
CA ASN A 99 -1.43 11.86 0.09
C ASN A 99 -0.64 11.80 1.41
N GLY A 100 0.02 10.66 1.69
CA GLY A 100 0.90 10.52 2.85
C GLY A 100 2.07 11.50 2.84
N ILE A 101 2.78 11.61 1.70
CA ILE A 101 3.89 12.57 1.54
C ILE A 101 3.40 14.00 1.77
N GLN A 102 2.26 14.38 1.18
CA GLN A 102 1.69 15.71 1.35
C GLN A 102 1.40 16.00 2.84
N GLN A 103 0.71 15.09 3.53
CA GLN A 103 0.41 15.21 4.96
C GLN A 103 1.69 15.28 5.81
N PHE A 104 2.73 14.53 5.47
CA PHE A 104 3.99 14.53 6.22
C PHE A 104 4.79 15.81 6.05
N ARG A 105 4.73 16.45 4.87
CA ARG A 105 5.42 17.72 4.58
C ARG A 105 4.68 18.93 5.11
N GLN A 106 3.38 18.99 4.86
CA GLN A 106 2.54 20.17 5.13
C GLN A 106 1.88 20.11 6.52
N GLY A 107 1.85 18.93 7.14
CA GLY A 107 1.08 18.68 8.36
C GLY A 107 -0.41 18.44 8.04
N VAL A 108 -1.20 18.26 9.10
CA VAL A 108 -2.66 18.13 9.02
C VAL A 108 -3.28 19.23 9.87
N SER A 109 -4.29 19.94 9.35
CA SER A 109 -4.97 21.01 10.11
C SER A 109 -6.12 20.49 10.97
N ASP A 110 -6.79 19.43 10.53
CA ASP A 110 -7.92 18.82 11.25
C ASP A 110 -7.43 17.92 12.41
N PRO A 111 -7.81 18.21 13.67
CA PRO A 111 -7.50 17.36 14.82
C PRO A 111 -8.06 15.93 14.73
N ARG A 112 -9.05 15.68 13.85
CA ARG A 112 -9.64 14.35 13.60
C ARG A 112 -9.04 13.64 12.39
N ALA A 113 -8.07 14.23 11.69
CA ALA A 113 -7.43 13.60 10.53
C ALA A 113 -6.90 12.19 10.83
N TRP A 114 -6.43 11.94 12.06
CA TRP A 114 -5.96 10.63 12.48
C TRP A 114 -7.07 9.57 12.48
N PHE A 115 -8.32 9.94 12.81
CA PHE A 115 -9.44 9.01 12.88
C PHE A 115 -9.83 8.53 11.48
N TYR A 116 -10.04 9.47 10.55
CA TYR A 116 -10.33 9.15 9.15
C TYR A 116 -9.16 8.39 8.51
N GLY A 117 -7.93 8.80 8.83
CA GLY A 117 -6.72 8.14 8.36
C GLY A 117 -6.59 6.70 8.85
N HIS A 118 -6.94 6.42 10.11
CA HIS A 118 -6.92 5.07 10.66
C HIS A 118 -8.03 4.22 10.04
N LEU A 119 -9.27 4.74 10.02
CA LEU A 119 -10.43 4.02 9.52
C LEU A 119 -10.28 3.65 8.03
N SER A 120 -9.91 4.60 7.18
CA SER A 120 -9.73 4.36 5.74
C SER A 120 -8.67 3.30 5.45
N ARG A 121 -7.54 3.33 6.17
CA ARG A 121 -6.46 2.34 6.01
C ARG A 121 -6.88 0.96 6.51
N MET A 122 -7.53 0.87 7.67
CA MET A 122 -8.03 -0.42 8.17
C MET A 122 -9.11 -1.01 7.26
N ALA A 123 -10.03 -0.18 6.77
CA ALA A 123 -11.05 -0.58 5.81
C ALA A 123 -10.42 -1.05 4.48
N GLY A 124 -9.42 -0.33 3.96
CA GLY A 124 -8.68 -0.73 2.76
C GLY A 124 -7.98 -2.08 2.92
N GLY A 125 -7.32 -2.30 4.07
CA GLY A 125 -6.73 -3.60 4.40
C GLY A 125 -7.77 -4.72 4.47
N TYR A 126 -8.91 -4.48 5.12
CA TYR A 126 -10.01 -5.44 5.21
C TYR A 126 -10.59 -5.81 3.84
N ILE A 127 -10.94 -4.81 3.02
CA ILE A 127 -11.46 -5.02 1.67
C ILE A 127 -10.47 -5.85 0.87
N ALA A 128 -9.19 -5.46 0.83
CA ALA A 128 -8.16 -6.17 0.10
C ALA A 128 -8.01 -7.64 0.54
N THR A 129 -8.14 -7.93 1.84
CA THR A 129 -8.10 -9.32 2.32
C THR A 129 -9.35 -10.13 1.96
N VAL A 130 -10.54 -9.55 2.05
CA VAL A 130 -11.80 -10.29 1.82
C VAL A 130 -12.04 -10.53 0.34
N THR A 131 -11.73 -9.57 -0.53
CA THR A 131 -11.94 -9.69 -1.98
C THR A 131 -10.85 -10.48 -2.70
N ALA A 132 -9.81 -10.92 -1.99
CA ALA A 132 -8.75 -11.75 -2.56
C ALA A 132 -9.15 -13.24 -2.68
N PHE A 133 -10.30 -13.62 -2.10
CA PHE A 133 -10.91 -14.95 -2.15
C PHE A 133 -12.17 -14.94 -3.01
#